data_AF-A0A831UVM7-F1
#
_entry.id   AF-A0A831UVM7-F1
#
_cell.length_a   1.000
_cell.length_b   1.000
_cell.length_c   1.000
_cell.angle_alpha   90.00
_cell.angle_beta   90.00
_cell.angle_gamma   90.00
#
_symmetry.space_group_name_H-M   'P 1'
#
loop_
_entity.id
_entity.type
_entity.pdbx_description
1 polymer ?
#
loop_
_entity_poly.entity_id
_entity_poly.type
_entity_poly.pdbx_seq_one_letter_code
_entity_poly.pdbx_strand_id
1 'polypeptide(L)'
;MHDLEGLSAGAVAVAALWLAARDLGGPRPLSDFLKCSKADKSAVKRAAWRLEEAARGRRPPIEDYVKMVAARARLPAPVVRRALEILEGNRRAVVGRNPWVLAAAALWLATYKEYGMLIRLAEAAGATVEGVENAARRMRV
;
A
#
# COMPACT_ATOMS: atom_id res chain seq x y z
N MET A 1 21.76 -14.26 -11.69
CA MET A 1 21.85 -14.67 -10.28
C MET A 1 21.31 -13.50 -9.47
N HIS A 2 20.14 -13.61 -8.84
CA HIS A 2 19.59 -12.49 -8.04
C HIS A 2 20.36 -12.44 -6.74
N ASP A 3 21.48 -11.74 -6.81
CA ASP A 3 22.47 -11.74 -5.76
C ASP A 3 21.98 -10.91 -4.57
N LEU A 4 21.79 -11.54 -3.41
CA LEU A 4 21.47 -10.85 -2.16
C LEU A 4 22.73 -10.37 -1.44
N GLU A 5 23.93 -10.62 -1.99
CA GLU A 5 25.19 -10.14 -1.44
C GLU A 5 25.21 -8.62 -1.32
N GLY A 6 25.94 -8.16 -0.31
CA GLY A 6 26.04 -6.76 0.09
C GLY A 6 24.82 -6.19 0.82
N LEU A 7 23.73 -6.95 0.96
CA LEU A 7 22.57 -6.56 1.77
C LEU A 7 22.68 -7.13 3.18
N SER A 8 22.27 -6.34 4.19
CA SER A 8 22.25 -6.84 5.56
C SER A 8 21.19 -7.93 5.72
N ALA A 9 21.50 -8.95 6.52
CA ALA A 9 20.57 -10.04 6.81
C ALA A 9 19.23 -9.51 7.38
N GLY A 10 19.28 -8.46 8.19
CA GLY A 10 18.08 -7.79 8.71
C GLY A 10 17.21 -7.17 7.61
N ALA A 11 17.80 -6.55 6.59
CA ALA A 11 17.04 -5.99 5.48
C ALA A 11 16.37 -7.07 4.62
N VAL A 12 17.10 -8.17 4.36
CA VAL A 12 16.58 -9.33 3.63
C VAL A 12 15.45 -10.00 4.39
N ALA A 13 15.60 -10.21 5.71
CA ALA A 13 14.58 -10.82 6.55
C ALA A 13 13.28 -10.00 6.58
N VAL A 14 13.39 -8.67 6.76
CA VAL A 14 12.22 -7.77 6.74
C VAL A 14 11.55 -7.78 5.37
N ALA A 15 12.33 -7.74 4.29
CA ALA A 15 11.80 -7.79 2.93
C ALA A 15 11.04 -9.09 2.66
N ALA A 16 11.64 -10.24 3.02
CA ALA A 16 11.02 -11.55 2.85
C ALA A 16 9.69 -11.65 3.63
N LEU A 17 9.67 -11.19 4.88
CA LEU A 17 8.46 -11.19 5.70
C LEU A 17 7.37 -10.26 5.12
N TRP A 18 7.75 -9.08 4.63
CA TRP A 18 6.84 -8.14 3.99
C TRP A 18 6.21 -8.72 2.72
N LEU A 19 7.00 -9.40 1.89
CA LEU A 19 6.53 -10.05 0.67
C LEU A 19 5.65 -11.26 0.98
N ALA A 20 6.04 -12.11 1.94
CA ALA A 20 5.23 -13.25 2.36
C ALA A 20 3.85 -12.82 2.86
N ALA A 21 3.75 -11.73 3.63
CA ALA A 21 2.47 -11.18 4.06
C ALA A 21 1.57 -10.77 2.88
N ARG A 22 2.15 -10.24 1.80
CA ARG A 22 1.41 -9.93 0.57
C ARG A 22 0.94 -11.19 -0.14
N ASP A 23 1.81 -12.19 -0.28
CA ASP A 23 1.49 -13.45 -0.96
C ASP A 23 0.37 -14.22 -0.28
N LEU A 24 0.32 -14.18 1.05
CA LEU A 24 -0.73 -14.78 1.89
C LEU A 24 -2.07 -14.01 1.85
N GLY A 25 -2.20 -12.95 1.03
CA GLY A 25 -3.43 -12.18 0.87
C GLY A 25 -3.71 -11.16 1.98
N GLY A 26 -2.73 -10.91 2.87
CA GLY A 26 -2.83 -9.95 3.95
C GLY A 26 -1.81 -8.81 3.82
N PRO A 27 -1.85 -8.00 2.75
CA PRO A 27 -0.85 -6.96 2.54
C PRO A 27 -0.79 -6.00 3.73
N ARG A 28 0.42 -5.62 4.14
CA ARG A 28 0.69 -4.65 5.19
C ARG A 28 1.63 -3.56 4.68
N PRO A 29 1.49 -2.29 5.14
CA PRO A 29 2.43 -1.25 4.77
C PRO A 29 3.84 -1.61 5.24
N LEU A 30 4.87 -1.28 4.45
CA LEU A 30 6.26 -1.56 4.81
C LEU A 30 6.64 -0.95 6.18
N SER A 31 6.04 0.19 6.54
CA SER A 31 6.23 0.85 7.83
C SER A 31 5.87 -0.03 9.03
N ASP A 32 4.95 -0.99 8.87
CA ASP A 32 4.58 -1.88 9.98
C ASP A 32 5.74 -2.81 10.36
N PHE A 33 6.54 -3.26 9.39
CA PHE A 33 7.69 -4.14 9.63
C PHE A 33 8.93 -3.37 10.08
N LEU A 34 9.09 -2.13 9.59
CA LEU A 34 10.21 -1.26 9.98
C LEU A 34 10.11 -0.82 11.45
N LYS A 35 8.91 -0.80 12.06
CA LYS A 35 8.77 -0.54 13.51
C LYS A 35 9.48 -1.59 14.38
N CYS A 36 9.62 -2.80 13.87
CA CYS A 36 10.21 -3.94 14.60
C CYS A 36 11.66 -4.22 14.18
N SER A 37 12.28 -3.35 13.37
CA SER A 37 13.61 -3.59 12.81
C SER A 37 14.45 -2.32 12.75
N LYS A 38 15.78 -2.49 12.88
CA LYS A 38 16.76 -1.42 12.66
C LYS A 38 17.21 -1.33 11.19
N ALA A 39 16.64 -2.14 10.30
CA ALA A 39 17.02 -2.15 8.90
C ALA A 39 16.64 -0.83 8.20
N ASP A 40 17.55 -0.33 7.37
CA ASP A 40 17.28 0.85 6.55
C ASP A 40 16.19 0.58 5.52
N LYS A 41 15.24 1.50 5.38
CA LYS A 41 14.09 1.40 4.46
C LYS A 41 14.54 1.25 3.01
N SER A 42 15.62 1.92 2.60
CA SER A 42 16.11 1.80 1.22
C SER A 42 16.73 0.43 0.97
N ALA A 43 17.47 -0.10 1.94
CA ALA A 43 18.01 -1.47 1.90
C ALA A 43 16.90 -2.52 1.83
N VAL A 44 15.84 -2.37 2.64
CA VAL A 44 14.69 -3.29 2.61
C VAL A 44 13.98 -3.25 1.26
N LYS A 45 13.80 -2.06 0.66
CA LYS A 45 13.21 -1.96 -0.69
C LYS A 45 14.07 -2.60 -1.76
N ARG A 46 15.39 -2.43 -1.71
CA ARG A 46 16.33 -3.11 -2.62
C ARG A 46 16.24 -4.63 -2.48
N ALA A 47 16.25 -5.13 -1.25
CA ALA A 47 16.09 -6.55 -0.96
C ALA A 47 14.76 -7.09 -1.50
N ALA A 48 13.66 -6.38 -1.23
CA ALA A 48 12.33 -6.78 -1.69
C ALA A 48 12.25 -6.84 -3.22
N TRP A 49 12.83 -5.88 -3.93
CA TRP A 49 12.88 -5.92 -5.39
C TRP A 49 13.63 -7.16 -5.91
N ARG A 50 14.83 -7.45 -5.38
CA ARG A 50 15.60 -8.65 -5.76
C ARG A 50 14.85 -9.95 -5.45
N LEU A 51 14.16 -10.00 -4.31
CA LEU A 51 13.35 -11.15 -3.91
C LEU A 51 12.10 -11.33 -4.78
N GLU A 52 11.41 -10.26 -5.17
CA GLU A 52 10.27 -10.34 -6.08
C GLU A 52 10.67 -10.86 -7.46
N GLU A 53 11.83 -10.45 -7.99
CA GLU A 53 12.34 -10.99 -9.25
C GLU A 53 12.60 -12.50 -9.18
N ALA A 54 13.15 -12.97 -8.06
CA ALA A 54 13.46 -14.38 -7.85
C ALA A 54 12.21 -15.24 -7.59
N ALA A 55 11.31 -14.77 -6.73
CA ALA A 55 10.17 -15.55 -6.23
C ALA A 55 8.92 -15.44 -7.12
N ARG A 56 8.80 -14.39 -7.95
CA ARG A 56 7.60 -14.09 -8.74
C ARG A 56 6.31 -14.12 -7.88
N GLY A 57 6.37 -13.46 -6.72
CA GLY A 57 5.29 -13.43 -5.74
C GLY A 57 3.97 -12.90 -6.29
N ARG A 58 2.87 -13.23 -5.62
CA ARG A 58 1.54 -12.79 -5.98
C ARG A 58 1.38 -11.32 -5.62
N ARG A 59 0.87 -10.53 -6.56
CA ARG A 59 0.39 -9.17 -6.24
C ARG A 59 -1.09 -9.24 -5.86
N PRO A 60 -1.48 -8.86 -4.63
CA PRO A 60 -2.88 -8.80 -4.27
C PRO A 60 -3.66 -7.86 -5.19
N PRO A 61 -4.95 -8.15 -5.42
CA PRO A 61 -5.83 -7.26 -6.14
C PRO A 61 -6.06 -5.95 -5.34
N ILE A 62 -6.44 -4.85 -6.00
CA ILE A 62 -6.52 -3.53 -5.36
C ILE A 62 -7.55 -3.49 -4.22
N GLU A 63 -8.58 -4.32 -4.33
CA GLU A 63 -9.65 -4.53 -3.36
C GLU A 63 -9.11 -4.90 -1.98
N ASP A 64 -8.06 -5.72 -1.91
CA ASP A 64 -7.47 -6.15 -0.65
C ASP A 64 -6.74 -4.99 0.04
N TYR A 65 -6.12 -4.10 -0.73
CA TYR A 65 -5.54 -2.87 -0.20
C TYR A 65 -6.61 -1.91 0.32
N VAL A 66 -7.72 -1.74 -0.42
CA VAL A 66 -8.84 -0.89 0.02
C VAL A 66 -9.44 -1.41 1.32
N LYS A 67 -9.73 -2.71 1.41
CA LYS A 67 -10.23 -3.35 2.64
C LYS A 67 -9.26 -3.15 3.80
N MET A 68 -7.96 -3.28 3.56
CA MET A 68 -6.94 -3.12 4.60
C MET A 68 -6.86 -1.69 5.13
N VAL A 69 -6.79 -0.70 4.23
CA VAL A 69 -6.75 0.72 4.62
C VAL A 69 -8.04 1.10 5.33
N ALA A 70 -9.20 0.66 4.84
CA ALA A 70 -10.48 0.92 5.47
C ALA A 70 -10.58 0.32 6.88
N ALA A 71 -10.12 -0.93 7.07
CA ALA A 71 -10.10 -1.57 8.39
C ALA A 71 -9.20 -0.81 9.38
N ARG A 72 -7.99 -0.42 8.95
CA ARG A 72 -7.05 0.38 9.76
C ARG A 72 -7.61 1.76 10.10
N ALA A 73 -8.29 2.37 9.15
CA ALA A 73 -8.99 3.65 9.29
C ALA A 73 -10.43 3.48 9.81
N ARG A 74 -10.81 2.33 10.37
CA ARG A 74 -12.14 2.03 10.96
C ARG A 74 -13.32 2.59 10.16
N LEU A 75 -13.30 2.37 8.85
CA LEU A 75 -14.35 2.83 7.94
C LEU A 75 -15.43 1.78 7.75
N PRO A 76 -16.70 2.18 7.57
CA PRO A 76 -17.80 1.25 7.37
C PRO A 76 -17.85 0.72 5.93
N ALA A 77 -18.48 -0.43 5.73
CA ALA A 77 -18.57 -1.12 4.44
C ALA A 77 -19.15 -0.27 3.27
N PRO A 78 -20.13 0.65 3.47
CA PRO A 78 -20.62 1.51 2.39
C PRO A 78 -19.53 2.40 1.78
N VAL A 79 -18.61 2.91 2.61
CA VAL A 79 -17.48 3.74 2.14
C VAL A 79 -16.52 2.91 1.30
N VAL A 80 -16.25 1.66 1.71
CA VAL A 80 -15.43 0.71 0.94
C VAL A 80 -16.04 0.46 -0.43
N ARG A 81 -17.35 0.19 -0.49
CA ARG A 81 -18.06 -0.03 -1.75
C ARG A 81 -17.92 1.17 -2.69
N ARG A 82 -18.18 2.38 -2.18
CA ARG A 82 -18.04 3.62 -2.96
C ARG A 82 -16.62 3.85 -3.45
N ALA A 83 -15.61 3.56 -2.63
CA ALA A 83 -14.21 3.68 -3.04
C ALA A 83 -13.84 2.72 -4.18
N LEU A 84 -14.37 1.49 -4.17
CA LEU A 84 -14.17 0.53 -5.26
C LEU A 84 -14.83 0.99 -6.56
N GLU A 85 -16.04 1.53 -6.50
CA GLU A 85 -16.71 2.14 -7.67
C GLU A 85 -15.87 3.29 -8.28
N ILE A 86 -15.30 4.15 -7.43
CA ILE A 86 -14.41 5.23 -7.88
C ILE A 86 -13.18 4.66 -8.58
N LEU A 87 -12.54 3.63 -8.03
CA LEU A 87 -11.37 3.01 -8.67
C LEU A 87 -11.72 2.35 -10.00
N GLU A 88 -12.88 1.68 -10.07
CA GLU A 88 -13.35 1.04 -11.29
C GLU A 88 -13.65 2.06 -12.40
N GLY A 89 -14.24 3.22 -12.07
CA GLY A 89 -14.46 4.32 -13.01
C GLY A 89 -13.17 5.00 -13.50
N ASN A 90 -12.05 4.78 -12.82
CA ASN A 90 -10.79 5.50 -13.06
C ASN A 90 -9.62 4.60 -13.46
N ARG A 91 -9.87 3.49 -14.18
CA ARG A 91 -8.83 2.49 -14.54
C ARG A 91 -7.54 3.12 -15.10
N ARG A 92 -7.65 4.09 -16.02
CA ARG A 92 -6.47 4.79 -16.61
C ARG A 92 -5.62 5.54 -15.57
N ALA A 93 -6.23 6.11 -14.52
CA ALA A 93 -5.52 6.82 -13.47
C ALA A 93 -4.87 5.88 -12.44
N VAL A 94 -5.31 4.62 -12.39
CA VAL A 94 -4.93 3.58 -11.42
C VAL A 94 -3.76 2.72 -11.93
N VAL A 95 -3.65 2.47 -13.24
CA VAL A 95 -2.63 1.57 -13.81
C VAL A 95 -1.21 1.98 -13.41
N GLY A 96 -0.42 0.99 -12.96
CA GLY A 96 1.01 1.11 -12.69
C GLY A 96 1.38 1.87 -11.41
N ARG A 97 0.40 2.33 -10.61
CA ARG A 97 0.68 3.13 -9.41
C ARG A 97 0.68 2.32 -8.13
N ASN A 98 1.14 2.96 -7.05
CA ASN A 98 1.18 2.34 -5.73
C ASN A 98 -0.25 2.07 -5.22
N PRO A 99 -0.65 0.80 -5.01
CA PRO A 99 -2.01 0.45 -4.63
C PRO A 99 -2.41 1.00 -3.25
N TRP A 100 -1.46 1.17 -2.31
CA TRP A 100 -1.73 1.79 -1.01
C TRP A 100 -2.19 3.25 -1.14
N VAL A 101 -1.53 4.00 -2.02
CA VAL A 101 -1.85 5.41 -2.27
C VAL A 101 -3.20 5.53 -2.97
N LEU A 102 -3.47 4.67 -3.95
CA LEU A 102 -4.74 4.64 -4.67
C LEU A 102 -5.91 4.26 -3.75
N ALA A 103 -5.72 3.26 -2.90
CA ALA A 103 -6.72 2.85 -1.92
C ALA A 103 -7.08 3.99 -0.95
N ALA A 104 -6.07 4.66 -0.38
CA ALA A 104 -6.28 5.82 0.48
C ALA A 104 -6.97 6.97 -0.27
N ALA A 105 -6.58 7.25 -1.51
CA ALA A 105 -7.16 8.32 -2.31
C ALA A 105 -8.64 8.06 -2.62
N ALA A 106 -8.99 6.85 -3.04
CA ALA A 106 -10.37 6.49 -3.34
C ALA A 106 -11.25 6.50 -2.08
N LEU A 107 -10.74 6.02 -0.95
CA LEU A 107 -11.45 6.10 0.33
C LEU A 107 -11.66 7.56 0.75
N TRP A 108 -10.67 8.42 0.56
CA TRP A 108 -10.80 9.84 0.90
C TRP A 108 -11.89 10.54 0.09
N LEU A 109 -11.97 10.24 -1.21
CA LEU A 109 -13.03 10.72 -2.10
C LEU A 109 -14.40 10.16 -1.70
N ALA A 110 -14.46 8.93 -1.19
CA ALA A 110 -15.70 8.30 -0.72
C ALA A 110 -16.19 8.84 0.65
N THR A 111 -15.31 9.41 1.48
CA THR A 111 -15.65 9.94 2.82
C THR A 111 -16.09 11.42 2.86
N TYR A 112 -16.37 12.05 1.71
CA TYR A 112 -16.84 13.45 1.63
C TYR A 112 -15.96 14.48 2.39
N LYS A 113 -14.63 14.31 2.33
CA LYS A 113 -13.65 15.26 2.92
C LYS A 113 -13.89 15.56 4.41
N GLU A 114 -14.32 14.57 5.19
CA GLU A 114 -14.31 14.66 6.66
C GLU A 114 -12.93 15.17 7.16
N TYR A 115 -12.96 16.12 8.10
CA TYR A 115 -11.75 16.78 8.59
C TYR A 115 -10.78 15.76 9.18
N GLY A 116 -9.49 15.85 8.82
CA GLY A 116 -8.46 14.91 9.27
C GLY A 116 -8.50 13.53 8.60
N MET A 117 -9.52 13.21 7.79
CA MET A 117 -9.65 11.90 7.16
C MET A 117 -8.50 11.60 6.19
N LEU A 118 -8.02 12.61 5.46
CA LEU A 118 -6.88 12.48 4.56
C LEU A 118 -5.61 12.01 5.30
N ILE A 119 -5.34 12.61 6.46
CA ILE A 119 -4.17 12.27 7.30
C ILE A 119 -4.31 10.83 7.81
N ARG A 120 -5.47 10.48 8.37
CA ARG A 120 -5.78 9.14 8.87
C ARG A 120 -5.63 8.07 7.79
N LEU A 121 -6.08 8.34 6.56
CA LEU A 121 -5.95 7.42 5.43
C LEU A 121 -4.51 7.28 4.94
N ALA A 122 -3.75 8.38 4.91
CA ALA A 122 -2.33 8.36 4.56
C ALA A 122 -1.53 7.53 5.58
N GLU A 123 -1.76 7.72 6.87
CA GLU A 123 -1.15 6.93 7.95
C GLU A 123 -1.55 5.45 7.87
N ALA A 124 -2.84 5.16 7.67
CA ALA A 124 -3.34 3.80 7.50
C ALA A 124 -2.67 3.10 6.30
N ALA A 125 -2.38 3.83 5.22
CA ALA A 125 -1.71 3.30 4.03
C ALA A 125 -0.17 3.29 4.12
N GLY A 126 0.43 3.89 5.17
CA GLY A 126 1.87 4.11 5.25
C GLY A 126 2.40 4.99 4.10
N ALA A 127 1.57 5.95 3.65
CA ALA A 127 1.83 6.86 2.55
C ALA A 127 1.92 8.31 3.05
N THR A 128 2.39 9.21 2.18
CA THR A 128 2.39 10.65 2.48
C THR A 128 1.04 11.27 2.15
N VAL A 129 0.62 12.27 2.94
CA VAL A 129 -0.62 13.04 2.73
C VAL A 129 -0.67 13.61 1.32
N GLU A 130 0.41 14.26 0.88
CA GLU A 130 0.53 14.85 -0.45
C GLU A 130 0.40 13.78 -1.57
N GLY A 131 0.96 12.59 -1.36
CA GLY A 131 0.86 11.50 -2.33
C GLY A 131 -0.58 11.03 -2.52
N VAL A 132 -1.34 10.92 -1.41
CA VAL A 132 -2.76 10.57 -1.43
C VAL A 132 -3.58 11.67 -2.10
N GLU A 133 -3.34 12.93 -1.75
CA GLU A 133 -4.05 14.08 -2.34
C GLU A 133 -3.81 14.18 -3.85
N ASN A 134 -2.56 14.08 -4.29
CA ASN A 134 -2.20 14.13 -5.71
C ASN A 134 -2.78 12.95 -6.51
N ALA A 135 -2.92 11.77 -5.89
CA ALA A 135 -3.58 10.64 -6.51
C ALA A 135 -5.09 10.88 -6.66
N ALA A 136 -5.74 11.42 -5.62
CA ALA A 136 -7.16 11.73 -5.62
C ALA A 136 -7.53 12.78 -6.67
N ARG A 137 -6.72 13.84 -6.84
CA ARG A 137 -6.93 14.87 -7.88
C ARG A 137 -6.97 14.33 -9.32
N ARG A 138 -6.45 13.12 -9.54
CA ARG A 138 -6.41 12.47 -10.86
C ARG A 138 -7.60 11.53 -11.10
N MET A 139 -8.45 11.32 -10.09
CA MET A 139 -9.65 10.50 -10.17
C MET A 139 -10.88 11.40 -10.33
N ARG A 140 -11.86 10.95 -11.10
CA ARG A 140 -13.20 11.55 -11.21
C ARG A 140 -14.17 10.82 -10.27
N VAL A 141 -15.10 11.54 -9.64
CA VAL A 141 -16.04 11.01 -8.64
C VAL A 141 -17.47 11.09 -9.13
#